data_AF-A0A8T3R868-F1
#
_entry.id   AF-A0A8T3R868-F1
#
_cell.length_a   1.000
_cell.length_b   1.000
_cell.length_c   1.000
_cell.angle_alpha   90.00
_cell.angle_beta   90.00
_cell.angle_gamma   90.00
#
_symmetry.space_group_name_H-M   'P 1'
#
loop_
_entity.id
_entity.type
_entity.pdbx_description
1 polymer ?
#
loop_
_entity_poly.entity_id
_entity_poly.type
_entity_poly.pdbx_seq_one_letter_code
_entity_poly.pdbx_strand_id
1 'polypeptide(L)'
;MAAKTEPLYLHVARRVAAWAEGGDGIGLVVGATAPEELAAVRSAAPGTPFLVPGLGRQAGDIAAVREHAPAGAGAAFGLPGGVALVNVSRAIAESALGDVVDPGEAIRSAARSWAEELRV
;
A
#
# COMPACT_ATOMS: atom_id res chain seq x y z
N MET A 1 4.10 -27.18 -25.57
CA MET A 1 4.34 -26.28 -24.41
C MET A 1 3.16 -25.33 -24.31
N ALA A 2 2.41 -25.35 -23.21
CA ALA A 2 1.38 -24.34 -22.99
C ALA A 2 2.08 -22.98 -22.84
N ALA A 3 1.75 -22.00 -23.68
CA ALA A 3 2.18 -20.63 -23.49
C ALA A 3 1.66 -20.20 -22.10
N LYS A 4 2.58 -19.88 -21.18
CA LYS A 4 2.21 -19.43 -19.84
C LYS A 4 1.61 -18.04 -20.02
N THR A 5 0.29 -17.97 -20.12
CA THR A 5 -0.45 -16.70 -20.21
C THR A 5 -0.16 -15.92 -18.94
N GLU A 6 0.29 -14.69 -19.09
CA GLU A 6 0.51 -13.79 -17.97
C GLU A 6 -0.78 -13.66 -17.13
N PRO A 7 -0.69 -13.64 -15.79
CA PRO A 7 -1.81 -13.25 -14.95
C PRO A 7 -2.39 -11.89 -15.34
N LEU A 8 -3.71 -11.81 -15.48
CA LEU A 8 -4.41 -10.61 -15.96
C LEU A 8 -4.03 -9.34 -15.18
N TYR A 9 -3.84 -9.43 -13.87
CA TYR A 9 -3.49 -8.28 -13.03
C TYR A 9 -2.12 -7.68 -13.38
N LEU A 10 -1.16 -8.49 -13.85
CA LEU A 10 0.15 -8.00 -14.31
C LEU A 10 0.03 -7.32 -15.68
N HIS A 11 -0.82 -7.85 -16.56
CA HIS A 11 -1.13 -7.18 -17.83
C HIS A 11 -1.73 -5.79 -17.58
N VAL A 12 -2.67 -5.69 -16.63
CA VAL A 12 -3.27 -4.41 -16.20
C VAL A 12 -2.22 -3.48 -15.60
N ALA A 13 -1.34 -3.99 -14.71
CA ALA A 13 -0.30 -3.18 -14.08
C ALA A 13 0.63 -2.52 -15.11
N ARG A 14 1.08 -3.26 -16.13
CA ARG A 14 1.94 -2.71 -17.19
C ARG A 14 1.22 -1.69 -18.06
N ARG A 15 -0.06 -1.93 -18.36
CA ARG A 15 -0.90 -0.96 -19.11
C ARG A 15 -1.03 0.36 -18.34
N VAL A 16 -1.28 0.27 -17.03
CA VAL A 16 -1.36 1.43 -16.15
C VAL A 16 -0.02 2.17 -16.06
N ALA A 17 1.11 1.45 -15.94
CA ALA A 17 2.43 2.05 -15.95
C ALA A 17 2.68 2.86 -17.23
N ALA A 18 2.35 2.29 -18.40
CA ALA A 18 2.48 2.99 -19.68
C ALA A 18 1.55 4.22 -19.78
N TRP A 19 0.34 4.17 -19.21
CA TRP A 19 -0.55 5.34 -19.18
C TRP A 19 -0.04 6.44 -18.25
N ALA A 20 0.57 6.07 -17.12
CA ALA A 20 1.14 7.01 -16.16
C ALA A 20 2.33 7.81 -16.73
N GLU A 21 3.01 7.32 -17.77
CA GLU A 21 4.04 8.08 -18.48
C GLU A 21 3.46 9.29 -19.25
N GLY A 22 2.17 9.25 -19.60
CA GLY A 22 1.50 10.27 -20.40
C GLY A 22 0.84 11.40 -19.60
N GLY A 23 0.83 11.34 -18.26
CA GLY A 23 0.24 12.37 -17.41
C GLY A 23 -0.03 11.92 -15.98
N ASP A 24 -0.37 12.89 -15.14
CA ASP A 24 -0.60 12.67 -13.70
C ASP A 24 -1.97 12.03 -13.40
N GLY A 25 -2.06 11.32 -12.27
CA GLY A 25 -3.35 10.96 -11.64
C GLY A 25 -3.80 9.50 -11.75
N ILE A 26 -2.96 8.58 -12.25
CA ILE A 26 -3.27 7.14 -12.31
C ILE A 26 -2.42 6.38 -11.29
N GLY A 27 -3.05 5.46 -10.55
CA GLY A 27 -2.40 4.58 -9.59
C GLY A 27 -2.98 3.17 -9.60
N LEU A 28 -2.40 2.28 -8.80
CA LEU A 28 -2.83 0.89 -8.64
C LEU A 28 -3.31 0.63 -7.22
N VAL A 29 -4.24 -0.30 -7.05
CA VAL A 29 -4.67 -0.79 -5.73
C VAL A 29 -4.15 -2.21 -5.58
N VAL A 30 -3.34 -2.46 -4.56
CA VAL A 30 -2.77 -3.79 -4.30
C VAL A 30 -2.84 -4.08 -2.81
N GLY A 31 -3.50 -5.17 -2.44
CA GLY A 31 -3.75 -5.48 -1.03
C GLY A 31 -2.50 -5.94 -0.28
N ALA A 32 -2.37 -5.53 0.97
CA ALA A 32 -1.31 -5.99 1.88
C ALA A 32 -1.41 -7.49 2.23
N THR A 33 -2.54 -8.14 1.93
CA THR A 33 -2.78 -9.57 2.18
C THR A 33 -2.22 -10.48 1.08
N ALA A 34 -1.62 -9.90 0.03
CA ALA A 34 -1.16 -10.58 -1.17
C ALA A 34 0.29 -10.14 -1.47
N PRO A 35 1.28 -10.56 -0.65
CA PRO A 35 2.64 -10.03 -0.70
C PRO A 35 3.36 -10.38 -2.01
N GLU A 36 3.11 -11.56 -2.57
CA GLU A 36 3.70 -11.97 -3.85
C GLU A 36 3.17 -11.10 -5.00
N GLU A 37 1.87 -10.82 -5.02
CA GLU A 37 1.24 -9.93 -5.99
C GLU A 37 1.72 -8.49 -5.81
N LEU A 38 1.89 -8.02 -4.57
CA LEU A 38 2.44 -6.69 -4.28
C LEU A 38 3.85 -6.53 -4.87
N ALA A 39 4.73 -7.49 -4.64
CA ALA A 39 6.08 -7.52 -5.19
C ALA A 39 6.07 -7.56 -6.74
N ALA A 40 5.23 -8.40 -7.31
CA ALA A 40 5.14 -8.58 -8.76
C ALA A 40 4.57 -7.32 -9.46
N VAL A 41 3.55 -6.69 -8.88
CA VAL A 41 2.97 -5.44 -9.40
C VAL A 41 3.93 -4.27 -9.23
N ARG A 42 4.65 -4.17 -8.11
CA ARG A 42 5.71 -3.16 -7.93
C ARG A 42 6.79 -3.29 -9.00
N SER A 43 7.22 -4.51 -9.29
CA SER A 43 8.20 -4.77 -10.34
C SER A 43 7.68 -4.42 -11.74
N ALA A 44 6.39 -4.66 -12.00
CA ALA A 44 5.76 -4.33 -13.28
C ALA A 44 5.44 -2.83 -13.48
N ALA A 45 5.28 -2.08 -12.38
CA ALA A 45 4.88 -0.68 -12.37
C ALA A 45 5.69 0.13 -11.32
N PRO A 46 7.03 0.24 -11.50
CA PRO A 46 7.93 0.75 -10.45
C PRO A 46 7.70 2.22 -10.08
N GLY A 47 7.30 3.06 -11.04
CA GLY A 47 7.02 4.48 -10.82
C GLY A 47 5.57 4.81 -10.47
N THR A 48 4.66 3.82 -10.54
CA THR A 48 3.22 4.07 -10.34
C THR A 48 2.87 4.16 -8.85
N PRO A 49 2.08 5.16 -8.43
CA PRO A 49 1.63 5.27 -7.04
C PRO A 49 0.64 4.16 -6.67
N PHE A 50 0.77 3.59 -5.48
CA PHE A 50 -0.10 2.52 -4.99
C PHE A 50 -1.00 3.00 -3.84
N LEU A 51 -2.23 2.50 -3.82
CA LEU A 51 -3.06 2.43 -2.61
C LEU A 51 -2.98 0.99 -2.09
N VAL A 52 -2.59 0.84 -0.83
CA VAL A 52 -2.39 -0.47 -0.19
C VAL A 52 -3.40 -0.65 0.94
N PRO A 53 -4.55 -1.31 0.69
CA PRO A 53 -5.50 -1.66 1.74
C PRO A 53 -5.12 -2.98 2.43
N GLY A 54 -5.65 -3.17 3.63
CA GLY A 54 -5.70 -4.50 4.27
C GLY A 54 -4.69 -4.75 5.39
N LEU A 55 -4.06 -3.71 5.92
CA LEU A 55 -3.36 -3.80 7.19
C LEU A 55 -4.32 -3.71 8.39
N GLY A 56 -3.86 -4.22 9.54
CA GLY A 56 -4.66 -4.35 10.76
C GLY A 56 -5.51 -5.62 10.73
N ARG A 57 -6.85 -5.48 10.77
CA ARG A 57 -7.75 -6.63 10.95
C ARG A 57 -7.68 -7.70 9.84
N GLN A 58 -7.27 -7.32 8.63
CA GLN A 58 -7.13 -8.28 7.51
C GLN A 58 -5.79 -9.03 7.53
N ALA A 59 -4.98 -8.85 8.57
CA ALA A 59 -3.69 -9.53 8.76
C ALA A 59 -2.73 -9.37 7.57
N GLY A 60 -2.77 -8.22 6.89
CA GLY A 60 -1.80 -7.92 5.83
C GLY A 60 -0.37 -7.85 6.35
N ASP A 61 0.58 -8.12 5.47
CA ASP A 61 2.00 -8.24 5.80
C ASP A 61 2.69 -6.86 5.79
N ILE A 62 2.98 -6.35 6.97
CA ILE A 62 3.66 -5.05 7.15
C ILE A 62 5.08 -5.08 6.54
N ALA A 63 5.80 -6.20 6.63
CA ALA A 63 7.15 -6.30 6.11
C ALA A 63 7.16 -6.22 4.59
N ALA A 64 6.25 -6.97 3.93
CA ALA A 64 6.08 -6.89 2.48
C ALA A 64 5.64 -5.48 2.02
N VAL A 65 4.78 -4.80 2.79
CA VAL A 65 4.39 -3.41 2.49
C VAL A 65 5.59 -2.46 2.61
N ARG A 66 6.41 -2.57 3.67
CA ARG A 66 7.63 -1.75 3.82
C ARG A 66 8.61 -1.97 2.67
N GLU A 67 8.78 -3.20 2.21
CA GLU A 67 9.73 -3.55 1.16
C GLU A 67 9.25 -3.14 -0.24
N HIS A 68 7.98 -3.39 -0.57
CA HIS A 68 7.47 -3.28 -1.94
C HIS A 68 6.52 -2.09 -2.17
N ALA A 69 6.09 -1.41 -1.09
CA ALA A 69 5.23 -0.25 -1.14
C ALA A 69 5.56 0.73 0.00
N PRO A 70 6.80 1.26 0.04
CA PRO A 70 7.23 2.13 1.11
C PRO A 70 6.33 3.37 1.21
N ALA A 71 5.80 3.61 2.41
CA ALA A 71 4.93 4.75 2.71
C ALA A 71 5.75 5.96 3.16
N GLY A 72 5.46 7.15 2.61
CA GLY A 72 6.01 8.41 3.12
C GLY A 72 6.24 9.49 2.06
N ALA A 73 6.25 10.75 2.51
CA ALA A 73 6.48 11.92 1.66
C ALA A 73 7.89 11.96 1.01
N GLY A 74 8.86 11.19 1.53
CA GLY A 74 10.19 11.05 0.94
C GLY A 74 10.23 10.11 -0.28
N ALA A 75 9.23 9.24 -0.44
CA ALA A 75 9.06 8.43 -1.65
C ALA A 75 8.43 9.24 -2.80
N ALA A 76 8.08 10.52 -2.56
CA ALA A 76 7.33 11.36 -3.49
C ALA A 76 8.07 11.72 -4.77
N PHE A 77 9.41 11.77 -4.79
CA PHE A 77 10.13 12.12 -6.01
C PHE A 77 11.52 11.47 -6.00
N GLY A 78 11.69 10.40 -6.77
CA GLY A 78 13.02 9.88 -7.15
C GLY A 78 13.59 8.71 -6.34
N LEU A 79 12.84 8.10 -5.42
CA LEU A 79 13.23 6.80 -4.85
C LEU A 79 12.73 5.64 -5.74
N PRO A 80 13.56 4.62 -6.04
CA PRO A 80 13.10 3.41 -6.71
C PRO A 80 12.06 2.70 -5.82
N GLY A 81 10.81 2.62 -6.27
CA GLY A 81 9.73 2.00 -5.50
C GLY A 81 8.39 2.77 -5.51
N GLY A 82 8.34 4.02 -5.98
CA GLY A 82 7.12 4.82 -6.07
C GLY A 82 6.49 5.19 -4.69
N VAL A 83 5.46 6.03 -4.70
CA VAL A 83 4.71 6.40 -3.48
C VAL A 83 3.64 5.36 -3.17
N ALA A 84 3.52 4.96 -1.90
CA ALA A 84 2.37 4.21 -1.43
C ALA A 84 1.54 5.00 -0.40
N LEU A 85 0.21 4.92 -0.54
CA LEU A 85 -0.77 5.27 0.47
C LEU A 85 -1.24 3.99 1.14
N VAL A 86 -0.91 3.81 2.41
CA VAL A 86 -1.29 2.61 3.15
C VAL A 86 -2.56 2.88 3.96
N ASN A 87 -3.63 2.14 3.68
CA ASN A 87 -4.91 2.31 4.35
C ASN A 87 -5.00 1.40 5.58
N VAL A 88 -5.11 2.02 6.75
CA VAL A 88 -5.46 1.38 8.03
C VAL A 88 -6.70 2.08 8.58
N SER A 89 -7.85 1.43 8.59
CA SER A 89 -9.11 2.05 9.06
C SER A 89 -9.61 1.44 10.36
N ARG A 90 -10.07 0.18 10.34
CA ARG A 90 -10.70 -0.45 11.51
C ARG A 90 -9.78 -0.53 12.73
N ALA A 91 -8.50 -0.87 12.54
CA ALA A 91 -7.55 -0.94 13.64
C ALA A 91 -7.32 0.42 14.33
N ILE A 92 -7.50 1.53 13.61
CA ILE A 92 -7.42 2.88 14.19
C ILE A 92 -8.78 3.29 14.76
N ALA A 93 -9.88 3.13 14.00
CA ALA A 93 -11.20 3.54 14.45
C ALA A 93 -11.67 2.78 15.70
N GLU A 94 -11.30 1.52 15.83
CA GLU A 94 -11.70 0.67 16.96
C GLU A 94 -10.92 0.99 18.24
N SER A 95 -9.80 1.73 18.18
CA SER A 95 -9.08 2.18 19.39
C SER A 95 -9.88 3.18 20.21
N ALA A 96 -10.87 3.83 19.61
CA ALA A 96 -11.77 4.79 20.23
C ALA A 96 -13.09 4.18 20.74
N LEU A 97 -13.27 2.85 20.63
CA LEU A 97 -14.50 2.19 21.10
C LEU A 97 -14.37 1.73 22.56
N GLY A 98 -15.49 1.68 23.27
CA GLY A 98 -15.57 1.26 24.68
C GLY A 98 -15.43 2.42 25.67
N ASP A 99 -15.00 2.12 26.89
CA ASP A 99 -14.82 3.10 27.97
C ASP A 99 -13.50 3.88 27.83
N VAL A 100 -13.36 4.61 26.72
CA VAL A 100 -12.18 5.43 26.41
C VAL A 100 -12.43 6.87 26.86
N VAL A 101 -11.53 7.40 27.70
CA VAL A 101 -11.65 8.76 28.27
C VAL A 101 -11.47 9.85 27.20
N ASP A 102 -10.56 9.64 26.25
CA ASP A 102 -10.33 10.55 25.12
C ASP A 102 -10.23 9.76 23.80
N PRO A 103 -11.33 9.62 23.06
CA PRO A 103 -11.35 8.95 21.75
C PRO A 103 -10.42 9.59 20.72
N GLY A 104 -10.23 10.92 20.79
CA GLY A 104 -9.37 11.66 19.87
C GLY A 104 -7.90 11.31 20.05
N GLU A 105 -7.44 11.25 21.29
CA GLU A 105 -6.08 10.81 21.59
C GLU A 105 -5.89 9.32 21.29
N ALA A 106 -6.88 8.47 21.53
CA ALA A 106 -6.82 7.05 21.19
C ALA A 106 -6.65 6.82 19.67
N ILE A 107 -7.38 7.56 18.84
CA ILE A 107 -7.21 7.53 17.37
C ILE A 107 -5.82 8.05 16.98
N ARG A 108 -5.40 9.18 17.56
CA ARG A 108 -4.10 9.82 17.24
C ARG A 108 -2.92 8.94 17.63
N SER A 109 -3.00 8.26 18.77
CA SER A 109 -2.00 7.33 19.25
C SER A 109 -1.94 6.09 18.35
N ALA A 110 -3.07 5.48 18.03
CA ALA A 110 -3.13 4.34 17.12
C ALA A 110 -2.58 4.68 15.72
N ALA A 111 -2.97 5.83 15.15
CA ALA A 111 -2.47 6.30 13.86
C ALA A 111 -0.94 6.52 13.88
N ARG A 112 -0.39 7.07 14.98
CA ARG A 112 1.06 7.25 15.14
C ARG A 112 1.80 5.91 15.23
N SER A 113 1.29 4.95 16.00
CA SER A 113 1.86 3.59 16.07
C SER A 113 1.95 2.95 14.69
N TRP A 114 0.85 2.96 13.92
CA TRP A 114 0.84 2.42 12.56
C TRP A 114 1.80 3.17 11.63
N ALA A 115 1.91 4.49 11.74
CA ALA A 115 2.86 5.26 10.94
C ALA A 115 4.32 4.90 11.28
N GLU A 116 4.64 4.68 12.55
CA GLU A 116 5.96 4.23 13.02
C GLU A 116 6.26 2.80 12.57
N GLU A 117 5.27 1.91 12.68
CA GLU A 117 5.32 0.54 12.16
C GLU A 117 5.39 0.48 10.64
N LEU A 118 5.14 1.55 9.90
CA LEU A 118 5.26 1.58 8.43
C LEU A 118 6.50 2.33 7.93
N ARG A 119 7.26 2.98 8.82
CA ARG A 119 8.54 3.59 8.45
C ARG A 119 9.55 2.52 8.04
N VAL A 120 10.30 2.85 6.99
CA VAL A 120 11.44 2.09 6.47
C VAL A 120 12.73 2.73 6.96
#